data_AF-A0A7J4J900-F1
#
_entry.id   AF-A0A7J4J900-F1
#
_cell.length_a   1.000
_cell.length_b   1.000
_cell.length_c   1.000
_cell.angle_alpha   90.00
_cell.angle_beta   90.00
_cell.angle_gamma   90.00
#
_symmetry.space_group_name_H-M   'P 1'
#
loop_
_entity.id
_entity.type
_entity.pdbx_description
1 polymer ?
#
loop_
_entity_poly.entity_id
_entity_poly.type
_entity_poly.pdbx_seq_one_letter_code
_entity_poly.pdbx_strand_id
1 'polypeptide(L)'
;MMNMPAPSGAPKHHTRYYIVMITLVLGGIFLLLLMNDEEGRLAITGSTVGLFKNATDAAVESNEDAGEEEQDSATIRTTTQTLEKQLEKSSREVDFSLTFNRIPRVIKEAKLDELQIQFSDASSAISVNGDRLELSELDEMTMNVLGFNGKVNFNENDISLDGSAKRLEVNGISLSSRDKIKLAVNGLSYEALTINNIELKDIEFDNGDGSLKVGEKLTYELEQDRMKLYYFNGLVAINKRNDTAVNLEGVARGISISGALLDFTVR
;
A
#
# COMPACT_ATOMS: atom_id res chain seq x y z
N MET A 1 73.21 -49.02 7.09
CA MET A 1 72.50 -48.18 8.08
C MET A 1 72.36 -46.79 7.50
N MET A 2 71.17 -46.41 7.05
CA MET A 2 70.88 -45.12 6.41
C MET A 2 70.17 -44.22 7.42
N ASN A 3 70.80 -43.09 7.77
CA ASN A 3 70.20 -42.05 8.60
C ASN A 3 69.21 -41.23 7.77
N MET A 4 67.93 -41.30 8.13
CA MET A 4 66.92 -40.36 7.66
C MET A 4 66.99 -39.06 8.48
N PRO A 5 67.10 -37.88 7.85
CA PRO A 5 66.99 -36.61 8.56
C PRO A 5 65.54 -36.31 8.93
N ALA A 6 65.33 -35.82 10.15
CA ALA A 6 64.03 -35.41 10.67
C ALA A 6 63.49 -34.17 9.93
N PRO A 7 62.16 -34.05 9.76
CA PRO A 7 61.55 -32.94 9.04
C PRO A 7 61.72 -31.62 9.79
N SER A 8 62.25 -30.63 9.10
CA SER A 8 62.44 -29.26 9.58
C SER A 8 61.09 -28.59 9.85
N GLY A 9 60.94 -28.03 11.05
CA GLY A 9 59.71 -27.40 11.55
C GLY A 9 59.16 -26.30 10.64
N ALA A 10 57.84 -26.36 10.42
CA ALA A 10 57.10 -25.37 9.66
C ALA A 10 57.12 -23.98 10.35
N PRO A 11 57.20 -22.88 9.60
CA PRO A 11 57.29 -21.54 10.15
C PRO A 11 55.98 -21.10 10.83
N LYS A 12 56.03 -20.84 12.14
CA LYS A 12 54.92 -20.36 13.01
C LYS A 12 54.51 -18.88 12.78
N HIS A 13 54.75 -18.32 11.59
CA HIS A 13 54.49 -16.89 11.34
C HIS A 13 53.05 -16.56 10.93
N HIS A 14 52.26 -17.54 10.50
CA HIS A 14 50.90 -17.29 10.00
C HIS A 14 49.91 -16.86 11.09
N THR A 15 50.06 -17.35 12.33
CA THR A 15 49.11 -17.06 13.41
C THR A 15 49.08 -15.58 13.79
N ARG A 16 50.24 -14.91 13.77
CA ARG A 16 50.32 -13.46 14.08
C ARG A 16 49.69 -12.62 12.98
N TYR A 17 49.80 -13.04 11.72
CA TYR A 17 49.18 -12.37 10.59
C TYR A 17 47.65 -12.43 10.66
N TYR A 18 47.07 -13.60 10.97
CA TYR A 18 45.61 -13.75 11.09
C TYR A 18 45.01 -12.90 12.21
N ILE A 19 45.69 -12.80 13.36
CA ILE A 19 45.23 -11.98 14.47
C ILE A 19 45.14 -10.51 14.04
N VAL A 20 46.17 -9.98 13.36
CA VAL A 20 46.17 -8.59 12.86
C VAL A 20 45.07 -8.35 11.83
N MET A 21 44.88 -9.29 10.90
CA MET A 21 43.85 -9.20 9.86
C MET A 21 42.44 -9.16 10.46
N ILE A 22 42.15 -10.04 11.43
CA ILE A 22 40.85 -10.09 12.11
C ILE A 22 40.59 -8.79 12.88
N THR A 23 41.58 -8.26 13.62
CA THR A 23 41.42 -6.99 14.34
C THR A 23 41.18 -5.81 13.41
N LEU A 24 41.78 -5.80 12.22
CA LEU A 24 41.58 -4.73 11.24
C LEU A 24 40.18 -4.77 10.63
N VAL A 25 39.68 -5.97 10.31
CA VAL A 25 38.31 -6.17 9.81
C VAL A 25 37.28 -5.80 10.87
N LEU A 26 37.43 -6.28 12.10
CA LEU A 26 36.51 -5.95 13.20
C LEU A 26 36.54 -4.45 13.53
N GLY A 27 37.72 -3.83 13.56
CA GLY A 27 37.87 -2.39 13.77
C GLY A 27 37.24 -1.56 12.65
N GLY A 28 37.37 -2.00 11.39
CA GLY A 28 36.74 -1.35 10.24
C GLY A 28 35.22 -1.42 10.29
N ILE A 29 34.64 -2.58 10.65
CA ILE A 29 33.20 -2.74 10.83
C ILE A 29 32.71 -1.86 12.00
N PHE A 30 33.44 -1.83 13.11
CA PHE A 30 33.09 -1.02 14.27
C PHE A 30 33.12 0.49 13.96
N LEU A 31 34.12 0.93 13.18
CA LEU A 31 34.23 2.32 12.73
C LEU A 31 33.12 2.69 11.75
N LEU A 32 32.73 1.79 10.84
CA LEU A 32 31.57 1.99 9.96
C LEU A 32 30.26 2.07 10.76
N LEU A 33 30.11 1.30 11.84
CA LEU A 33 28.94 1.40 12.72
C LEU A 33 28.92 2.71 13.51
N LEU A 34 30.07 3.17 14.00
CA LEU A 34 30.20 4.46 14.71
C LEU A 34 29.93 5.67 13.80
N MET A 35 30.41 5.64 12.56
CA MET A 35 30.12 6.68 11.56
C MET A 35 28.65 6.68 11.11
N ASN A 36 27.91 5.61 11.38
CA ASN A 36 26.49 5.51 11.04
C ASN A 36 25.56 6.06 12.14
N ASP A 37 26.11 6.44 13.31
CA ASP A 37 25.34 6.93 14.46
C ASP A 37 25.38 8.47 14.60
N GLU A 38 26.21 9.15 13.80
CA GLU A 38 26.17 10.62 13.70
C GLU A 38 25.08 11.05 12.72
N GLU A 39 23.98 11.50 13.30
CA GLU A 39 22.86 12.27 12.74
C GLU A 39 23.05 12.78 11.29
N GLY A 40 22.74 11.92 10.32
CA GLY A 40 22.30 12.38 9.01
C GLY A 40 23.02 11.78 7.82
N ARG A 41 22.36 10.77 7.24
CA ARG A 41 22.46 10.29 5.85
C ARG A 41 23.59 9.31 5.56
N LEU A 42 23.24 8.02 5.63
CA LEU A 42 23.36 7.06 4.51
C LEU A 42 22.64 5.74 4.89
N ALA A 43 21.30 5.76 4.90
CA ALA A 43 20.50 4.54 4.94
C ALA A 43 20.49 3.89 3.54
N ILE A 44 21.57 3.18 3.21
CA ILE A 44 21.58 2.23 2.10
C ILE A 44 21.45 0.86 2.77
N THR A 45 20.33 0.18 2.51
CA THR A 45 19.92 -1.13 3.05
C THR A 45 19.46 -1.15 4.52
N GLY A 46 18.21 -0.74 4.76
CA GLY A 46 17.48 -1.07 5.98
C GLY A 46 16.16 -1.74 5.61
N SER A 47 16.11 -3.07 5.58
CA SER A 47 14.85 -3.79 5.74
C SER A 47 14.51 -3.78 7.23
N THR A 48 13.68 -2.85 7.66
CA THR A 48 13.13 -2.86 9.02
C THR A 48 12.09 -3.97 9.12
N VAL A 49 12.52 -5.16 9.55
CA VAL A 49 11.62 -6.15 10.16
C VAL A 49 11.43 -5.70 11.61
N GLY A 50 10.26 -5.15 11.91
CA GLY A 50 9.95 -4.55 13.21
C GLY A 50 9.91 -5.59 14.34
N LEU A 51 10.94 -5.61 15.17
CA LEU A 51 10.90 -6.14 16.53
C LEU A 51 11.07 -4.95 17.48
N PHE A 52 9.95 -4.31 17.85
CA PHE A 52 9.96 -3.24 18.82
C PHE A 52 10.14 -3.83 20.23
N LYS A 53 11.33 -3.62 20.77
CA LYS A 53 11.68 -3.88 22.16
C LYS A 53 11.05 -2.76 23.00
N ASN A 54 10.14 -3.11 23.90
CA ASN A 54 9.51 -2.17 24.85
C ASN A 54 10.60 -1.42 25.64
N ALA A 55 10.75 -0.13 25.35
CA ALA A 55 11.45 0.81 26.21
C ALA A 55 10.41 1.46 27.11
N THR A 56 10.23 0.93 28.31
CA THR A 56 9.52 1.59 29.41
C THR A 56 10.49 1.67 30.56
N ASP A 57 11.39 2.65 30.50
CA ASP A 57 12.21 3.03 31.65
C ASP A 57 12.47 4.54 31.57
N ALA A 58 11.50 5.31 32.09
CA ALA A 58 11.67 6.71 32.44
C ALA A 58 10.60 7.09 33.48
N ALA A 59 11.02 7.03 34.74
CA ALA A 59 10.58 7.82 35.90
C ALA A 59 9.16 8.40 35.90
N VAL A 60 8.25 7.73 36.62
CA VAL A 60 7.04 8.34 37.17
C VAL A 60 7.24 8.48 38.67
N GLU A 61 7.38 9.73 39.13
CA GLU A 61 7.34 10.08 40.56
C GLU A 61 5.96 9.74 41.14
N SER A 62 6.00 9.10 42.30
CA SER A 62 4.86 8.62 43.07
C SER A 62 4.01 9.77 43.63
N ASN A 63 2.78 9.87 43.16
CA ASN A 63 1.68 10.43 43.95
C ASN A 63 0.77 9.27 44.36
N GLU A 64 0.81 8.94 45.64
CA GLU A 64 -0.19 8.10 46.30
C GLU A 64 -1.48 8.91 46.43
N ASP A 65 -2.51 8.53 45.68
CA ASP A 65 -3.88 8.76 46.12
C ASP A 65 -4.72 7.53 45.79
N ALA A 66 -5.47 7.10 46.79
CA ALA A 66 -6.11 5.80 46.85
C ALA A 66 -7.56 5.93 46.39
N GLY A 67 -7.95 5.11 45.41
CA GLY A 67 -9.35 4.77 45.24
C GLY A 67 -9.77 4.48 43.80
N GLU A 68 -10.33 3.30 43.64
CA GLU A 68 -11.24 2.86 42.58
C GLU A 68 -10.60 2.20 41.35
N GLU A 69 -10.84 0.89 41.30
CA GLU A 69 -10.53 -0.05 40.24
C GLU A 69 -11.41 0.22 39.01
N GLU A 70 -10.82 0.75 37.94
CA GLU A 70 -11.33 0.54 36.58
C GLU A 70 -10.21 -0.04 35.71
N GLN A 71 -10.36 -1.31 35.41
CA GLN A 71 -9.50 -2.11 34.57
C GLN A 71 -9.82 -1.88 33.09
N ASP A 72 -8.77 -1.57 32.34
CA ASP A 72 -8.48 -2.11 31.01
C ASP A 72 -8.99 -1.36 29.74
N SER A 73 -8.11 -1.26 28.75
CA SER A 73 -8.33 -0.79 27.34
C SER A 73 -7.96 0.64 26.91
N ALA A 74 -6.99 1.32 27.54
CA ALA A 74 -6.55 2.65 27.06
C ALA A 74 -5.20 2.67 26.29
N THR A 75 -4.37 1.63 26.38
CA THR A 75 -2.94 1.75 25.98
C THR A 75 -2.64 1.39 24.51
N ILE A 76 -3.60 0.85 23.74
CA ILE A 76 -3.35 0.40 22.35
C ILE A 76 -3.57 1.52 21.30
N ARG A 77 -4.25 2.62 21.64
CA ARG A 77 -4.63 3.66 20.67
C ARG A 77 -3.54 4.70 20.38
N THR A 78 -2.51 4.80 21.20
CA THR A 78 -1.49 5.86 21.06
C THR A 78 -0.44 5.53 20.01
N THR A 79 -0.22 4.25 19.70
CA THR A 79 0.83 3.80 18.76
C THR A 79 0.47 4.05 17.29
N THR A 80 -0.82 4.05 16.93
CA THR A 80 -1.26 4.27 15.54
C THR A 80 -1.13 5.74 15.11
N GLN A 81 -1.36 6.69 16.04
CA GLN A 81 -1.35 8.13 15.72
C GLN A 81 0.06 8.71 15.48
N THR A 82 1.11 8.12 16.05
CA THR A 82 2.50 8.57 15.84
C THR A 82 3.07 8.16 14.49
N LEU A 83 2.64 7.01 13.94
CA LEU A 83 3.04 6.51 12.62
C LEU A 83 2.52 7.41 11.48
N GLU A 84 1.25 7.81 11.53
CA GLU A 84 0.64 8.67 10.50
C GLU A 84 1.35 10.04 10.40
N LYS A 85 1.74 10.63 11.53
CA LYS A 85 2.43 11.94 11.55
C LYS A 85 3.88 11.89 11.06
N GLN A 86 4.58 10.77 11.21
CA GLN A 86 5.95 10.63 10.69
C GLN A 86 5.96 10.36 9.18
N LEU A 87 4.95 9.67 8.64
CA LEU A 87 4.80 9.40 7.21
C LEU A 87 4.67 10.68 6.36
N GLU A 88 4.05 11.75 6.86
CA GLU A 88 3.90 13.00 6.10
C GLU A 88 5.21 13.78 5.88
N LYS A 89 6.26 13.55 6.68
CA LYS A 89 7.51 14.33 6.62
C LYS A 89 8.68 13.66 5.91
N SER A 90 8.62 12.36 5.62
CA SER A 90 9.75 11.65 4.97
C SER A 90 9.38 10.70 3.83
N SER A 91 8.14 10.70 3.34
CA SER A 91 7.71 9.70 2.38
C SER A 91 8.28 9.96 0.99
N ARG A 92 9.31 9.20 0.63
CA ARG A 92 9.64 8.99 -0.78
C ARG A 92 8.47 8.26 -1.40
N GLU A 93 7.95 8.81 -2.50
CA GLU A 93 7.02 8.11 -3.36
C GLU A 93 7.78 6.98 -4.07
N VAL A 94 7.13 5.83 -4.19
CA VAL A 94 7.70 4.65 -4.81
C VAL A 94 6.75 4.16 -5.89
N ASP A 95 7.27 3.98 -7.09
CA ASP A 95 6.52 3.37 -8.18
C ASP A 95 6.19 1.91 -7.81
N PHE A 96 4.96 1.50 -8.05
CA PHE A 96 4.56 0.11 -7.87
C PHE A 96 3.49 -0.30 -8.89
N SER A 97 3.37 -1.60 -9.07
CA SER A 97 2.30 -2.24 -9.80
C SER A 97 1.76 -3.40 -8.96
N LEU A 98 0.44 -3.52 -8.86
CA LEU A 98 -0.25 -4.56 -8.11
C LEU A 98 -1.25 -5.25 -9.01
N THR A 99 -1.22 -6.57 -9.05
CA THR A 99 -2.35 -7.39 -9.50
C THR A 99 -2.95 -8.07 -8.27
N PHE A 100 -4.28 -8.08 -8.17
CA PHE A 100 -4.96 -8.67 -7.01
C PHE A 100 -6.32 -9.26 -7.40
N ASN A 101 -6.71 -10.38 -6.78
CA ASN A 101 -7.97 -11.07 -7.07
C ASN A 101 -9.18 -10.53 -6.30
N ARG A 102 -9.00 -9.59 -5.36
CA ARG A 102 -10.08 -8.95 -4.61
C ARG A 102 -10.20 -7.46 -4.91
N ILE A 103 -11.45 -7.00 -5.05
CA ILE A 103 -11.77 -5.59 -5.25
C ILE A 103 -11.83 -4.89 -3.89
N PRO A 104 -11.03 -3.82 -3.66
CA PRO A 104 -11.07 -3.09 -2.40
C PRO A 104 -12.35 -2.27 -2.31
N ARG A 105 -12.78 -1.99 -1.08
CA ARG A 105 -13.85 -1.02 -0.84
C ARG A 105 -13.26 0.38 -0.72
N VAL A 106 -13.65 1.27 -1.62
CA VAL A 106 -13.18 2.67 -1.60
C VAL A 106 -14.37 3.60 -1.44
N ILE A 107 -14.31 4.52 -0.46
CA ILE A 107 -15.29 5.59 -0.27
C ILE A 107 -14.53 6.90 -0.05
N LYS A 108 -14.49 7.78 -1.07
CA LYS A 108 -13.70 9.00 -1.01
C LYS A 108 -14.27 10.15 -1.83
N GLU A 109 -13.99 11.38 -1.41
CA GLU A 109 -14.03 12.55 -2.27
C GLU A 109 -12.81 12.54 -3.19
N ALA A 110 -13.01 12.52 -4.50
CA ALA A 110 -11.94 12.42 -5.47
C ALA A 110 -12.13 13.40 -6.63
N LYS A 111 -10.99 13.85 -7.18
CA LYS A 111 -10.91 14.54 -8.47
C LYS A 111 -10.30 13.55 -9.45
N LEU A 112 -11.04 13.20 -10.48
CA LEU A 112 -10.63 12.22 -11.48
C LEU A 112 -10.54 12.89 -12.84
N ASP A 113 -9.50 12.57 -13.59
CA ASP A 113 -9.36 13.05 -14.97
C ASP A 113 -10.30 12.30 -15.90
N GLU A 114 -10.34 10.97 -15.76
CA GLU A 114 -11.17 10.09 -16.56
C GLU A 114 -11.59 8.86 -15.76
N LEU A 115 -12.85 8.49 -15.90
CA LEU A 115 -13.45 7.31 -15.33
C LEU A 115 -14.29 6.62 -16.41
N GLN A 116 -14.03 5.35 -16.65
CA GLN A 116 -14.77 4.51 -17.59
C GLN A 116 -15.42 3.36 -16.83
N ILE A 117 -16.72 3.17 -17.01
CA ILE A 117 -17.49 2.07 -16.42
C ILE A 117 -18.12 1.26 -17.56
N GLN A 118 -17.94 -0.05 -17.53
CA GLN A 118 -18.67 -1.00 -18.38
C GLN A 118 -19.70 -1.75 -17.54
N PHE A 119 -20.95 -1.79 -17.99
CA PHE A 119 -22.08 -2.38 -17.26
C PHE A 119 -23.15 -2.88 -18.24
N SER A 120 -23.93 -3.88 -17.84
CA SER A 120 -24.99 -4.50 -18.66
C SER A 120 -26.40 -4.05 -18.27
N ASP A 121 -26.61 -3.56 -17.04
CA ASP A 121 -27.92 -3.10 -16.57
C ASP A 121 -27.88 -1.63 -16.14
N ALA A 122 -28.56 -0.77 -16.91
CA ALA A 122 -28.74 0.65 -16.62
C ALA A 122 -30.01 0.97 -15.83
N SER A 123 -30.82 -0.05 -15.51
CA SER A 123 -32.28 0.07 -15.36
C SER A 123 -32.76 1.15 -14.40
N SER A 124 -31.94 1.72 -13.51
CA SER A 124 -32.34 2.88 -12.70
C SER A 124 -31.25 3.73 -12.06
N ALA A 125 -29.97 3.47 -12.31
CA ALA A 125 -28.92 3.99 -11.44
C ALA A 125 -28.41 5.40 -11.77
N ILE A 126 -28.63 5.92 -12.99
CA ILE A 126 -27.92 7.10 -13.51
C ILE A 126 -28.87 8.31 -13.62
N SER A 127 -28.51 9.40 -12.94
CA SER A 127 -29.19 10.70 -13.03
C SER A 127 -28.21 11.79 -13.43
N VAL A 128 -28.65 12.65 -14.36
CA VAL A 128 -27.86 13.71 -14.95
C VAL A 128 -28.63 15.02 -14.80
N ASN A 129 -28.05 15.99 -14.09
CA ASN A 129 -28.72 17.26 -13.74
C ASN A 129 -30.06 17.11 -13.00
N GLY A 130 -30.27 15.97 -12.34
CA GLY A 130 -31.50 15.64 -11.62
C GLY A 130 -32.51 14.83 -12.45
N ASP A 131 -32.30 14.74 -13.77
CA ASP A 131 -33.12 13.92 -14.65
C ASP A 131 -32.55 12.51 -14.75
N ARG A 132 -33.42 11.50 -14.68
CA ARG A 132 -33.01 10.11 -14.85
C ARG A 132 -32.64 9.88 -16.32
N LEU A 133 -31.48 9.28 -16.55
CA LEU A 133 -31.08 8.88 -17.89
C LEU A 133 -31.74 7.55 -18.22
N GLU A 134 -32.65 7.55 -19.19
CA GLU A 134 -33.27 6.34 -19.70
C GLU A 134 -32.38 5.77 -20.80
N LEU A 135 -31.72 4.65 -20.50
CA LEU A 135 -30.92 3.89 -21.47
C LEU A 135 -31.77 2.70 -21.92
N SER A 136 -32.05 2.64 -23.23
CA SER A 136 -32.80 1.54 -23.86
C SER A 136 -31.95 0.25 -23.89
N GLU A 137 -32.61 -0.90 -23.79
CA GLU A 137 -32.10 -2.28 -23.71
C GLU A 137 -30.89 -2.58 -24.63
N LEU A 138 -29.69 -2.25 -24.15
CA LEU A 138 -28.42 -2.65 -24.76
C LEU A 138 -27.75 -3.64 -23.81
N ASP A 139 -27.26 -4.76 -24.35
CA ASP A 139 -26.64 -5.83 -23.56
C ASP A 139 -25.38 -5.35 -22.81
N GLU A 140 -24.66 -4.38 -23.37
CA GLU A 140 -23.44 -3.83 -22.79
C GLU A 140 -23.37 -2.32 -23.05
N MET A 141 -23.05 -1.57 -22.01
CA MET A 141 -22.94 -0.12 -22.03
C MET A 141 -21.58 0.30 -21.48
N THR A 142 -20.97 1.29 -22.13
CA THR A 142 -19.76 1.97 -21.69
C THR A 142 -20.10 3.42 -21.37
N MET A 143 -19.87 3.83 -20.14
CA MET A 143 -19.98 5.22 -19.70
C MET A 143 -18.58 5.78 -19.40
N ASN A 144 -18.22 6.87 -20.09
CA ASN A 144 -17.02 7.63 -19.85
C ASN A 144 -17.37 8.96 -19.17
N VAL A 145 -16.72 9.26 -18.06
CA VAL A 145 -16.89 10.48 -17.27
C VAL A 145 -15.55 11.20 -17.22
N LEU A 146 -15.49 12.42 -17.75
CA LEU A 146 -14.26 13.21 -17.80
C LEU A 146 -14.31 14.41 -16.85
N GLY A 147 -13.20 14.64 -16.14
CA GLY A 147 -13.03 15.73 -15.19
C GLY A 147 -14.03 15.67 -14.04
N PHE A 148 -14.20 14.49 -13.44
CA PHE A 148 -15.11 14.27 -12.31
C PHE A 148 -14.57 14.89 -11.03
N ASN A 149 -15.45 15.47 -10.23
CA ASN A 149 -15.16 15.98 -8.89
C ASN A 149 -16.37 15.73 -8.00
N GLY A 150 -16.19 14.89 -6.98
CA GLY A 150 -17.19 14.55 -5.98
C GLY A 150 -16.88 13.23 -5.30
N LYS A 151 -17.91 12.62 -4.74
CA LYS A 151 -17.81 11.38 -4.00
C LYS A 151 -17.83 10.18 -4.94
N VAL A 152 -16.88 9.27 -4.74
CA VAL A 152 -16.77 7.98 -5.40
C VAL A 152 -16.88 6.90 -4.33
N ASN A 153 -17.75 5.93 -4.55
CA ASN A 153 -17.85 4.72 -3.76
C ASN A 153 -17.86 3.53 -4.71
N PHE A 154 -16.89 2.62 -4.60
CA PHE A 154 -16.93 1.37 -5.35
C PHE A 154 -16.50 0.20 -4.47
N ASN A 155 -17.03 -0.97 -4.80
CA ASN A 155 -16.75 -2.24 -4.15
C ASN A 155 -16.93 -3.38 -5.17
N GLU A 156 -16.85 -4.63 -4.71
CA GLU A 156 -16.98 -5.81 -5.56
C GLU A 156 -18.30 -5.89 -6.35
N ASN A 157 -19.40 -5.32 -5.84
CA ASN A 157 -20.71 -5.43 -6.45
C ASN A 157 -21.05 -4.22 -7.32
N ASP A 158 -20.86 -3.02 -6.77
CA ASP A 158 -21.40 -1.80 -7.35
C ASP A 158 -20.45 -0.61 -7.30
N ILE A 159 -20.77 0.39 -8.13
CA ILE A 159 -20.18 1.72 -8.10
C ILE A 159 -21.28 2.79 -7.92
N SER A 160 -20.98 3.78 -7.09
CA SER A 160 -21.79 4.97 -6.89
C SER A 160 -20.93 6.22 -7.05
N LEU A 161 -21.48 7.22 -7.71
CA LEU A 161 -20.85 8.52 -7.98
C LEU A 161 -21.83 9.61 -7.56
N ASP A 162 -21.38 10.63 -6.84
CA ASP A 162 -22.19 11.82 -6.56
C ASP A 162 -21.30 13.05 -6.68
N GLY A 163 -21.51 13.85 -7.72
CA GLY A 163 -20.67 14.99 -7.96
C GLY A 163 -20.93 15.69 -9.28
N SER A 164 -19.85 16.20 -9.86
CA SER A 164 -19.90 16.99 -11.08
C SER A 164 -18.82 16.57 -12.07
N ALA A 165 -19.16 16.52 -13.35
CA ALA A 165 -18.24 16.19 -14.45
C ALA A 165 -18.20 17.30 -15.50
N LYS A 166 -17.14 17.34 -16.30
CA LYS A 166 -17.05 18.26 -17.46
C LYS A 166 -17.75 17.69 -18.69
N ARG A 167 -17.63 16.37 -18.89
CA ARG A 167 -18.22 15.64 -20.01
C ARG A 167 -18.64 14.26 -19.54
N LEU A 168 -19.78 13.82 -20.05
CA LEU A 168 -20.32 12.47 -19.90
C LEU A 168 -20.52 11.88 -21.29
N GLU A 169 -20.15 10.64 -21.50
CA GLU A 169 -20.38 9.95 -22.76
C GLU A 169 -20.88 8.54 -22.46
N VAL A 170 -21.97 8.14 -23.11
CA VAL A 170 -22.55 6.80 -22.97
C VAL A 170 -22.67 6.20 -24.36
N ASN A 171 -21.96 5.09 -24.61
CA ASN A 171 -21.93 4.42 -25.91
C ASN A 171 -21.66 5.37 -27.10
N GLY A 172 -20.70 6.29 -26.95
CA GLY A 172 -20.34 7.27 -27.98
C GLY A 172 -21.25 8.51 -28.05
N ILE A 173 -22.39 8.51 -27.33
CA ILE A 173 -23.26 9.68 -27.24
C ILE A 173 -22.74 10.58 -26.13
N SER A 174 -22.14 11.71 -26.52
CA SER A 174 -21.56 12.67 -25.59
C SER A 174 -22.57 13.73 -25.15
N LEU A 175 -22.73 13.90 -23.84
CA LEU A 175 -23.31 15.08 -23.22
C LEU A 175 -22.19 15.98 -22.71
N SER A 176 -22.17 17.23 -23.18
CA SER A 176 -21.26 18.26 -22.71
C SER A 176 -22.04 19.53 -22.36
N SER A 177 -21.60 20.23 -21.33
CA SER A 177 -22.13 21.54 -20.96
C SER A 177 -20.98 22.56 -20.97
N ARG A 178 -21.31 23.85 -21.14
CA ARG A 178 -20.33 24.93 -20.89
C ARG A 178 -19.93 24.98 -19.42
N ASP A 179 -20.87 24.61 -18.55
CA ASP A 179 -20.68 24.48 -17.12
C ASP A 179 -20.40 23.02 -16.74
N LYS A 180 -20.60 22.67 -15.48
CA LYS A 180 -20.47 21.30 -14.99
C LYS A 180 -21.79 20.55 -15.12
N ILE A 181 -21.71 19.26 -15.44
CA ILE A 181 -22.83 18.31 -15.43
C ILE A 181 -22.91 17.73 -14.01
N LYS A 182 -24.06 17.84 -13.34
CA LYS A 182 -24.26 17.09 -12.09
C LYS A 182 -24.53 15.63 -12.43
N LEU A 183 -23.78 14.73 -11.84
CA LEU A 183 -23.87 13.29 -12.08
C LEU A 183 -24.14 12.59 -10.75
N ALA A 184 -25.19 11.79 -10.70
CA ALA A 184 -25.46 10.86 -9.62
C ALA A 184 -25.62 9.44 -10.20
N VAL A 185 -24.83 8.51 -9.70
CA VAL A 185 -24.89 7.08 -10.00
C VAL A 185 -25.08 6.37 -8.67
N ASN A 186 -26.14 5.57 -8.53
CA ASN A 186 -26.47 4.90 -7.27
C ASN A 186 -26.46 3.39 -7.45
N GLY A 187 -25.42 2.72 -6.92
CA GLY A 187 -25.35 1.26 -6.89
C GLY A 187 -25.35 0.61 -8.28
N LEU A 188 -24.66 1.21 -9.25
CA LEU A 188 -24.56 0.65 -10.60
C LEU A 188 -23.68 -0.61 -10.56
N SER A 189 -24.29 -1.76 -10.87
CA SER A 189 -23.53 -2.98 -11.11
C SER A 189 -22.64 -2.79 -12.33
N TYR A 190 -21.40 -3.22 -12.24
CA TYR A 190 -20.40 -3.03 -13.29
C TYR A 190 -19.58 -4.30 -13.52
N GLU A 191 -19.03 -4.41 -14.72
CA GLU A 191 -18.19 -5.54 -15.14
C GLU A 191 -16.72 -5.13 -15.25
N ALA A 192 -16.47 -3.91 -15.73
CA ALA A 192 -15.15 -3.30 -15.73
C ALA A 192 -15.20 -1.83 -15.29
N LEU A 193 -14.14 -1.38 -14.63
CA LEU A 193 -13.96 -0.02 -14.15
C LEU A 193 -12.52 0.40 -14.37
N THR A 194 -12.31 1.53 -15.06
CA THR A 194 -10.98 2.13 -15.22
C THR A 194 -11.03 3.55 -14.69
N ILE A 195 -10.13 3.90 -13.78
CA ILE A 195 -10.00 5.24 -13.23
C ILE A 195 -8.56 5.73 -13.41
N ASN A 196 -8.40 6.81 -14.16
CA ASN A 196 -7.12 7.43 -14.42
C ASN A 196 -6.84 8.54 -13.39
N ASN A 197 -5.60 8.56 -12.88
CA ASN A 197 -5.06 9.61 -12.01
C ASN A 197 -5.90 9.84 -10.73
N ILE A 198 -6.27 8.75 -10.04
CA ILE A 198 -7.00 8.83 -8.77
C ILE A 198 -6.03 8.96 -7.59
N GLU A 199 -6.28 9.93 -6.73
CA GLU A 199 -5.56 10.11 -5.47
C GLU A 199 -6.35 9.52 -4.30
N LEU A 200 -5.79 8.51 -3.63
CA LEU A 200 -6.40 7.83 -2.49
C LEU A 200 -5.43 7.87 -1.31
N LYS A 201 -5.86 8.47 -0.19
CA LYS A 201 -5.04 8.54 1.04
C LYS A 201 -4.73 7.16 1.61
N ASP A 202 -5.70 6.26 1.50
CA ASP A 202 -5.65 4.93 2.05
C ASP A 202 -6.51 4.00 1.20
N ILE A 203 -5.99 2.81 0.91
CA ILE A 203 -6.72 1.72 0.26
C ILE A 203 -6.43 0.46 1.07
N GLU A 204 -7.47 -0.24 1.49
CA GLU A 204 -7.35 -1.51 2.22
C GLU A 204 -7.95 -2.63 1.37
N PHE A 205 -7.18 -3.70 1.26
CA PHE A 205 -7.57 -4.95 0.61
C PHE A 205 -7.75 -6.02 1.69
N ASP A 206 -8.84 -6.76 1.58
CA ASP A 206 -9.04 -7.98 2.35
C ASP A 206 -8.08 -9.09 1.90
N ASN A 207 -8.10 -10.24 2.58
CA ASN A 207 -7.27 -11.40 2.22
C ASN A 207 -7.50 -11.78 0.76
N GLY A 208 -6.41 -11.84 0.00
CA GLY A 208 -6.45 -12.22 -1.40
C GLY A 208 -5.09 -12.67 -1.90
N ASP A 209 -5.06 -12.98 -3.19
CA ASP A 209 -3.87 -13.47 -3.88
C ASP A 209 -3.55 -12.51 -5.04
N GLY A 210 -2.27 -12.43 -5.40
CA GLY A 210 -1.83 -11.49 -6.41
C GLY A 210 -0.31 -11.35 -6.48
N SER A 211 0.16 -10.34 -7.21
CA SER A 211 1.59 -10.03 -7.32
C SER A 211 1.80 -8.53 -7.16
N LEU A 212 2.72 -8.17 -6.27
CA LEU A 212 3.14 -6.79 -6.02
C LEU A 212 4.56 -6.59 -6.54
N LYS A 213 4.73 -5.61 -7.41
CA LYS A 213 6.04 -5.14 -7.87
C LYS A 213 6.30 -3.73 -7.36
N VAL A 214 7.42 -3.53 -6.66
CA VAL A 214 7.84 -2.22 -6.13
C VAL A 214 9.14 -1.79 -6.81
N GLY A 215 9.05 -0.73 -7.61
CA GLY A 215 10.11 -0.30 -8.52
C GLY A 215 10.55 -1.42 -9.47
N GLU A 216 11.85 -1.45 -9.79
CA GLU A 216 12.41 -2.46 -10.69
C GLU A 216 12.95 -3.71 -9.97
N LYS A 217 13.07 -3.67 -8.64
CA LYS A 217 13.94 -4.59 -7.89
C LYS A 217 13.21 -5.58 -7.02
N LEU A 218 11.98 -5.30 -6.63
CA LEU A 218 11.23 -6.11 -5.68
C LEU A 218 9.94 -6.60 -6.34
N THR A 219 9.79 -7.91 -6.41
CA THR A 219 8.53 -8.58 -6.75
C THR A 219 8.17 -9.50 -5.58
N TYR A 220 6.92 -9.45 -5.15
CA TYR A 220 6.37 -10.21 -4.04
C TYR A 220 5.09 -10.88 -4.50
N GLU A 221 5.01 -12.20 -4.35
CA GLU A 221 3.76 -12.96 -4.55
C GLU A 221 2.95 -12.92 -3.26
N LEU A 222 1.66 -12.63 -3.38
CA LEU A 222 0.71 -12.49 -2.28
C LEU A 222 -0.11 -13.77 -2.20
N GLU A 223 -0.14 -14.41 -1.02
CA GLU A 223 -0.88 -15.66 -0.79
C GLU A 223 -1.76 -15.51 0.45
N GLN A 224 -3.06 -15.26 0.24
CA GLN A 224 -4.01 -14.94 1.32
C GLN A 224 -3.55 -13.78 2.21
N ASP A 225 -2.91 -12.78 1.62
CA ASP A 225 -2.36 -11.63 2.35
C ASP A 225 -3.37 -10.48 2.37
N ARG A 226 -3.36 -9.70 3.46
CA ARG A 226 -4.00 -8.38 3.53
C ARG A 226 -3.01 -7.33 3.07
N MET A 227 -3.51 -6.32 2.37
CA MET A 227 -2.69 -5.19 1.93
C MET A 227 -3.33 -3.87 2.31
N LYS A 228 -2.50 -2.92 2.71
CA LYS A 228 -2.87 -1.52 2.87
C LYS A 228 -1.90 -0.61 2.15
N LEU A 229 -2.42 0.23 1.26
CA LEU A 229 -1.66 1.25 0.54
C LEU A 229 -1.92 2.62 1.17
N TYR A 230 -0.86 3.42 1.30
CA TYR A 230 -0.91 4.77 1.84
C TYR A 230 -0.52 5.78 0.77
N TYR A 231 -1.39 6.78 0.55
CA TYR A 231 -1.27 7.84 -0.45
C TYR A 231 -0.95 7.29 -1.84
N PHE A 232 -1.89 6.51 -2.38
CA PHE A 232 -1.86 6.04 -3.75
C PHE A 232 -2.21 7.17 -4.71
N ASN A 233 -1.44 7.30 -5.79
CA ASN A 233 -1.79 8.10 -6.95
C ASN A 233 -1.48 7.32 -8.24
N GLY A 234 -2.50 7.05 -9.05
CA GLY A 234 -2.29 6.38 -10.33
C GLY A 234 -3.55 5.87 -11.02
N LEU A 235 -3.39 4.77 -11.74
CA LEU A 235 -4.41 4.02 -12.47
C LEU A 235 -5.00 2.92 -11.58
N VAL A 236 -6.34 2.85 -11.54
CA VAL A 236 -7.09 1.70 -11.03
C VAL A 236 -7.82 1.07 -12.21
N ALA A 237 -7.53 -0.20 -12.50
CA ALA A 237 -8.25 -0.97 -13.52
C ALA A 237 -8.84 -2.24 -12.88
N ILE A 238 -10.15 -2.40 -13.01
CA ILE A 238 -10.90 -3.55 -12.50
C ILE A 238 -11.58 -4.26 -13.67
N ASN A 239 -11.44 -5.58 -13.74
CA ASN A 239 -12.15 -6.41 -14.70
C ASN A 239 -12.62 -7.70 -14.02
N LYS A 240 -13.92 -7.81 -13.76
CA LYS A 240 -14.52 -8.95 -13.05
C LYS A 240 -14.58 -10.23 -13.88
N ARG A 241 -14.31 -10.15 -15.20
CA ARG A 241 -14.28 -11.33 -16.08
C ARG A 241 -12.94 -12.09 -16.02
N ASN A 242 -11.93 -11.55 -15.33
CA ASN A 242 -10.60 -12.14 -15.19
C ASN A 242 -10.34 -12.65 -13.77
N ASP A 243 -9.44 -13.63 -13.63
CA ASP A 243 -8.99 -14.12 -12.31
C ASP A 243 -8.28 -13.02 -11.49
N THR A 244 -7.55 -12.14 -12.17
CA THR A 244 -6.97 -10.92 -11.59
C THR A 244 -7.96 -9.77 -11.72
N ALA A 245 -8.86 -9.67 -10.73
CA ALA A 245 -9.93 -8.69 -10.73
C ALA A 245 -9.42 -7.24 -10.74
N VAL A 246 -8.27 -6.95 -10.11
CA VAL A 246 -7.73 -5.59 -9.92
C VAL A 246 -6.30 -5.49 -10.42
N ASN A 247 -6.02 -4.40 -11.14
CA ASN A 247 -4.68 -3.96 -11.50
C ASN A 247 -4.51 -2.49 -11.07
N LEU A 248 -3.50 -2.22 -10.24
CA LEU A 248 -3.08 -0.87 -9.89
C LEU A 248 -1.71 -0.57 -10.48
N GLU A 249 -1.54 0.65 -10.97
CA GLU A 249 -0.25 1.16 -11.44
C GLU A 249 -0.11 2.62 -11.03
N GLY A 250 1.00 2.97 -10.38
CA GLY A 250 1.24 4.35 -9.96
C GLY A 250 2.29 4.46 -8.86
N VAL A 251 2.15 5.49 -8.03
CA VAL A 251 3.03 5.73 -6.89
C VAL A 251 2.28 5.58 -5.58
N ALA A 252 2.98 5.09 -4.56
CA ALA A 252 2.49 5.07 -3.17
C ALA A 252 3.58 5.58 -2.22
N ARG A 253 3.16 6.11 -1.07
CA ARG A 253 4.07 6.55 0.01
C ARG A 253 4.36 5.46 1.03
N GLY A 254 3.50 4.46 1.12
CA GLY A 254 3.67 3.33 2.01
C GLY A 254 2.85 2.14 1.53
N ILE A 255 3.41 0.95 1.73
CA ILE A 255 2.75 -0.32 1.46
C ILE A 255 2.93 -1.18 2.71
N SER A 256 1.83 -1.68 3.25
CA SER A 256 1.82 -2.62 4.37
C SER A 256 1.17 -3.91 3.92
N ILE A 257 1.87 -5.01 4.17
CA ILE A 257 1.41 -6.37 3.84
C ILE A 257 1.36 -7.13 5.16
N SER A 258 0.29 -7.88 5.38
CA SER A 258 0.10 -8.70 6.56
C SER A 258 -0.45 -10.06 6.13
N GLY A 259 0.39 -11.09 6.21
CA GLY A 259 0.02 -12.41 5.72
C GLY A 259 -0.73 -13.27 6.72
N ALA A 260 -1.70 -14.05 6.23
CA ALA A 260 -2.48 -14.96 7.05
C ALA A 260 -1.67 -16.16 7.55
N LEU A 261 -0.61 -16.56 6.83
CA LEU A 261 0.21 -17.72 7.15
C LEU A 261 1.22 -17.49 8.29
N LEU A 262 1.37 -16.25 8.78
CA LEU A 262 2.26 -15.94 9.90
C LEU A 262 1.61 -16.13 11.28
N ASP A 263 0.38 -16.65 11.36
CA ASP A 263 -0.26 -17.02 12.63
C ASP A 263 0.32 -18.36 13.15
N PHE A 264 1.60 -18.35 13.51
CA PHE A 264 2.25 -19.46 14.18
C PHE A 264 1.71 -19.56 15.62
N THR A 265 0.67 -20.36 15.81
CA THR A 265 0.35 -20.87 17.15
C THR A 265 1.42 -21.90 17.53
N VAL A 266 2.51 -21.46 18.17
CA VAL A 266 3.43 -22.37 18.86
C VAL A 266 2.71 -22.84 20.12
N ARG A 267 2.23 -24.09 20.11
CA ARG A 267 1.79 -24.79 21.32
C ARG A 267 2.97 -25.46 22.01
#